data_AF-A0A954PHF6-F1
#
_entry.id   AF-A0A954PHF6-F1
#
_cell.length_a   1.000
_cell.length_b   1.000
_cell.length_c   1.000
_cell.angle_alpha   90.00
_cell.angle_beta   90.00
_cell.angle_gamma   90.00
#
_symmetry.space_group_name_H-M   'P 1'
#
loop_
_entity.id
_entity.type
_entity.pdbx_description
1 polymer ?
#
loop_
_entity_poly.entity_id
_entity_poly.type
_entity_poly.pdbx_seq_one_letter_code
_entity_poly.pdbx_strand_id
1 'polypeptide(L)'
;MAISSSISLADYKSPWRCLCRAFLQSRDHWKQQAKGYREEIQQLKQELHNARLSAQTECRDDSRRNSQAHKAQANRDHVLPHWATMPGHQFSAELISLCCQLSQLIGFRAVPKVLRCIRDAFGIALKIPSRDAVRNWSCRNGVAILQQSQKADDWIWMIDHSVQLGKMFVLVVLGIRQSQLP
;
A
#
# COMPACT_ATOMS: atom_id res chain seq x y z
N MET A 1 12.94 56.67 26.16
CA MET A 1 14.25 57.30 26.43
C MET A 1 15.07 57.20 25.14
N ALA A 2 15.16 58.29 24.40
CA ALA A 2 15.81 58.35 23.09
C ALA A 2 17.33 58.52 23.26
N ILE A 3 18.13 57.75 22.53
CA ILE A 3 19.54 58.07 22.29
C ILE A 3 19.75 58.02 20.78
N SER A 4 19.44 59.14 20.13
CA SER A 4 19.83 59.45 18.76
C SER A 4 21.25 60.00 18.80
N SER A 5 22.25 59.15 18.56
CA SER A 5 23.64 59.59 18.35
C SER A 5 23.91 59.72 16.85
N SER A 6 23.37 60.79 16.26
CA SER A 6 23.76 61.25 14.92
C SER A 6 25.11 61.96 15.01
N ILE A 7 26.19 61.19 15.01
CA ILE A 7 27.54 61.74 14.83
C ILE A 7 27.74 61.96 13.32
N SER A 8 27.84 63.22 12.91
CA SER A 8 28.21 63.61 11.55
C SER A 8 29.67 63.26 11.30
N LEU A 9 29.90 62.23 10.47
CA LEU A 9 31.21 61.68 10.13
C LEU A 9 31.73 62.29 8.82
N ALA A 10 31.62 63.59 8.59
CA ALA A 10 31.96 64.18 7.29
C ALA A 10 33.48 64.25 6.99
N ASP A 11 34.36 64.55 7.96
CA ASP A 11 35.70 65.09 7.58
C ASP A 11 36.95 64.35 8.13
N TYR A 12 36.96 63.01 8.24
CA TYR A 12 38.21 62.30 8.60
C TYR A 12 38.38 60.95 7.89
N LYS A 13 39.48 60.80 7.13
CA LYS A 13 39.86 59.57 6.41
C LYS A 13 40.65 58.63 7.33
N SER A 14 39.96 58.03 8.31
CA SER A 14 40.52 56.94 9.13
C SER A 14 40.15 55.58 8.54
N PRO A 15 41.10 54.61 8.41
CA PRO A 15 40.82 53.24 7.96
C PRO A 15 39.67 52.57 8.71
N TRP A 16 39.46 52.93 9.98
CA TRP A 16 38.37 52.40 10.79
C TRP A 16 36.97 52.80 10.31
N ARG A 17 36.80 53.99 9.72
CA ARG A 17 35.50 54.44 9.21
C ARG A 17 35.07 53.68 7.97
N CYS A 18 36.01 53.35 7.09
CA CYS A 18 35.73 52.53 5.91
C CYS A 18 35.26 51.13 6.32
N LEU A 19 35.92 50.52 7.30
CA LEU A 19 35.52 49.23 7.85
C LEU A 19 34.16 49.30 8.56
N CYS A 20 33.94 50.28 9.44
CA CYS A 20 32.64 50.45 10.11
C CYS A 20 31.49 50.67 9.10
N ARG A 21 31.71 51.46 8.04
CA ARG A 21 30.73 51.65 6.97
C ARG A 21 30.47 50.34 6.22
N ALA A 22 31.52 49.60 5.86
CA ALA A 22 31.39 48.31 5.18
C ALA A 22 30.62 47.27 6.04
N PHE A 23 30.90 47.21 7.35
CA PHE A 23 30.19 46.33 8.28
C PHE A 23 28.71 46.72 8.44
N LEU A 24 28.39 48.01 8.54
CA LEU A 24 27.02 48.49 8.62
C LEU A 24 26.24 48.22 7.32
N GLN A 25 26.85 48.48 6.15
CA GLN A 25 26.26 48.19 4.85
C GLN A 25 26.03 46.69 4.66
N SER A 26 26.99 45.84 5.04
CA SER A 26 26.85 44.39 5.01
C SER A 26 25.71 43.93 5.92
N ARG A 27 25.65 44.40 7.18
CA ARG A 27 24.56 44.09 8.12
C ARG A 27 23.20 44.47 7.54
N ASP A 28 23.06 45.67 6.99
CA ASP A 28 21.79 46.15 6.47
C ASP A 28 21.38 45.38 5.20
N HIS A 29 22.34 45.01 4.34
CA HIS A 29 22.13 44.13 3.21
C HIS A 29 21.61 42.74 3.64
N TRP A 30 22.26 42.09 4.60
CA TRP A 30 21.83 40.80 5.14
C TRP A 30 20.47 40.88 5.82
N LYS A 31 20.17 41.98 6.50
CA LYS A 31 18.86 42.22 7.11
C LYS A 31 17.76 42.34 6.05
N GLN A 32 18.04 43.00 4.92
CA GLN A 32 17.12 43.13 3.81
C GLN A 32 16.90 41.78 3.09
N GLN A 33 17.97 41.03 2.83
CA GLN A 33 17.86 39.67 2.26
C GLN A 33 17.05 38.73 3.17
N ALA A 34 17.33 38.72 4.48
CA ALA A 34 16.59 37.91 5.44
C ALA A 34 15.11 38.31 5.56
N LYS A 35 14.76 39.56 5.21
CA LYS A 35 13.36 39.98 5.10
C LYS A 35 12.72 39.39 3.84
N GLY A 36 13.39 39.51 2.68
CA GLY A 36 12.94 38.93 1.42
C GLY A 36 12.70 37.42 1.51
N TYR A 37 13.67 36.66 2.04
CA TYR A 37 13.50 35.22 2.23
C TYR A 37 12.36 34.85 3.17
N ARG A 38 12.07 35.67 4.18
CA ARG A 38 10.92 35.42 5.07
C ARG A 38 9.59 35.60 4.34
N GLU A 39 9.50 36.63 3.51
CA GLU A 39 8.31 36.89 2.68
C GLU A 39 8.12 35.75 1.66
N GLU A 40 9.19 35.31 1.00
CA GLU A 40 9.16 34.20 0.03
C GLU A 40 8.77 32.87 0.69
N ILE A 41 9.36 32.53 1.85
CA ILE A 41 8.97 31.33 2.62
C ILE A 41 7.49 31.37 3.00
N GLN A 42 6.97 32.56 3.33
CA GLN A 42 5.57 32.71 3.69
C GLN A 42 4.66 32.49 2.47
N GLN A 43 5.01 33.06 1.32
CA GLN A 43 4.28 32.88 0.06
C GLN A 43 4.25 31.41 -0.37
N LEU A 44 5.42 30.74 -0.42
CA LEU A 44 5.51 29.33 -0.82
C LEU A 44 4.73 28.41 0.12
N LYS A 45 4.75 28.67 1.43
CA LYS A 45 3.94 27.91 2.39
C LYS A 45 2.44 28.04 2.12
N GLN A 46 2.01 29.22 1.72
CA GLN A 46 0.61 29.49 1.42
C GLN A 46 0.16 28.82 0.12
N GLU A 47 0.98 28.86 -0.93
CA GLU A 47 0.74 28.13 -2.17
C GLU A 47 0.64 26.62 -1.94
N LEU A 48 1.56 26.05 -1.17
CA LEU A 48 1.58 24.61 -0.85
C LEU A 48 0.33 24.22 -0.04
N HIS A 49 -0.13 25.09 0.86
CA HIS A 49 -1.38 24.88 1.60
C HIS A 49 -2.59 24.86 0.66
N ASN A 50 -2.69 25.84 -0.25
CA ASN A 50 -3.77 25.93 -1.22
C ASN A 50 -3.79 24.72 -2.17
N ALA A 51 -2.63 24.29 -2.68
CA ALA A 51 -2.50 23.13 -3.55
C ALA A 51 -2.88 21.81 -2.85
N ARG A 52 -2.59 21.68 -1.54
CA ARG A 52 -3.03 20.52 -0.75
C ARG A 52 -4.54 20.49 -0.57
N LEU A 53 -5.17 21.65 -0.33
CA LEU A 53 -6.61 21.75 -0.20
C LEU A 53 -7.31 21.38 -1.51
N SER A 54 -6.86 21.91 -2.65
CA SER A 54 -7.43 21.58 -3.96
C SER A 54 -7.28 20.10 -4.31
N ALA A 55 -6.10 19.52 -4.10
CA ALA A 55 -5.88 18.09 -4.32
C ALA A 55 -6.76 17.22 -3.40
N GLN A 56 -7.00 17.66 -2.16
CA GLN A 56 -7.86 16.94 -1.22
C GLN A 56 -9.35 17.01 -1.62
N THR A 57 -9.80 18.14 -2.17
CA THR A 57 -11.17 18.28 -2.70
C THR A 57 -11.37 17.44 -3.96
N GLU A 58 -10.42 17.48 -4.90
CA GLU A 58 -10.46 16.68 -6.13
C GLU A 58 -10.50 15.19 -5.83
N CYS A 59 -9.62 14.71 -4.94
CA CYS A 59 -9.57 13.30 -4.54
C CYS A 59 -10.86 12.84 -3.84
N ARG A 60 -11.51 13.72 -3.06
CA ARG A 60 -12.83 13.45 -2.46
C ARG A 60 -13.93 13.37 -3.51
N ASP A 61 -13.94 14.27 -4.49
CA ASP A 61 -14.96 14.30 -5.54
C ASP A 61 -14.79 13.16 -6.54
N ASP A 62 -13.56 12.79 -6.90
CA ASP A 62 -13.26 11.60 -7.70
C ASP A 62 -13.65 10.32 -6.96
N SER A 63 -13.39 10.23 -5.66
CA SER A 63 -13.85 9.09 -4.84
C SER A 63 -15.38 9.00 -4.80
N ARG A 64 -16.09 10.13 -4.77
CA ARG A 64 -17.56 10.19 -4.82
C ARG A 64 -18.10 9.80 -6.20
N ARG A 65 -17.53 10.35 -7.28
CA ARG A 65 -17.87 10.01 -8.67
C ARG A 65 -17.63 8.53 -8.95
N ASN A 66 -16.49 8.00 -8.54
CA ASN A 66 -16.17 6.59 -8.70
C ASN A 66 -17.13 5.70 -7.88
N SER A 67 -17.48 6.11 -6.65
CA SER A 67 -18.48 5.39 -5.83
C SER A 67 -19.89 5.42 -6.46
N GLN A 68 -20.30 6.52 -7.07
CA GLN A 68 -21.58 6.65 -7.77
C GLN A 68 -21.58 5.86 -9.10
N ALA A 69 -20.50 5.92 -9.88
CA ALA A 69 -20.31 5.12 -11.09
C ALA A 69 -20.31 3.61 -10.75
N HIS A 70 -19.62 3.19 -9.69
CA HIS A 70 -19.67 1.81 -9.21
C HIS A 70 -21.08 1.38 -8.78
N LYS A 71 -21.88 2.25 -8.14
CA LYS A 71 -23.29 1.95 -7.81
C LYS A 71 -24.18 1.86 -9.05
N ALA A 72 -23.97 2.71 -10.06
CA ALA A 72 -24.70 2.66 -11.32
C ALA A 72 -24.33 1.42 -12.17
N GLN A 73 -23.06 1.02 -12.15
CA GLN A 73 -22.55 -0.15 -12.86
C GLN A 73 -22.94 -1.47 -12.17
N ALA A 74 -23.09 -1.48 -10.84
CA ALA A 74 -23.56 -2.63 -10.08
C ALA A 74 -24.98 -3.08 -10.45
N ASN A 75 -25.73 -2.28 -11.21
CA ASN A 75 -27.07 -2.61 -11.70
C ASN A 75 -27.07 -3.35 -13.05
N ARG A 76 -25.90 -3.68 -13.60
CA ARG A 76 -25.77 -4.59 -14.75
C ARG A 76 -25.32 -5.95 -14.24
N ASP A 77 -26.28 -6.72 -13.72
CA ASP A 77 -26.10 -8.10 -13.28
C ASP A 77 -25.77 -9.01 -14.48
N HIS A 78 -24.55 -8.93 -14.99
CA HIS A 78 -23.95 -10.03 -15.75
C HIS A 78 -23.35 -11.00 -14.74
N VAL A 79 -24.23 -11.75 -14.07
CA VAL A 79 -23.82 -12.98 -13.41
C VAL A 79 -23.36 -13.89 -14.54
N LEU A 80 -22.05 -14.16 -14.66
CA LEU A 80 -21.56 -15.19 -15.59
C LEU A 80 -22.43 -16.47 -15.43
N PRO A 81 -22.83 -17.14 -16.51
CA PRO A 81 -23.93 -18.14 -16.41
C PRO A 81 -23.64 -19.41 -15.58
N HIS A 82 -22.40 -19.65 -15.13
CA HIS A 82 -21.97 -20.95 -14.58
C HIS A 82 -21.56 -20.95 -13.08
N TRP A 83 -21.40 -19.80 -12.44
CA TRP A 83 -20.91 -19.70 -11.06
C TRP A 83 -22.07 -19.56 -10.07
N ALA A 84 -23.05 -20.47 -10.18
CA ALA A 84 -24.18 -20.51 -9.26
C ALA A 84 -23.70 -20.89 -7.85
N THR A 85 -24.22 -20.19 -6.84
CA THR A 85 -23.96 -20.53 -5.43
C THR A 85 -24.76 -21.75 -5.01
N MET A 86 -24.11 -22.72 -4.37
CA MET A 86 -24.82 -23.83 -3.72
C MET A 86 -25.65 -23.35 -2.51
N PRO A 87 -26.72 -24.06 -2.12
CA PRO A 87 -27.50 -23.74 -0.92
C PRO A 87 -26.60 -23.62 0.32
N GLY A 88 -26.72 -22.51 1.07
CA GLY A 88 -25.90 -22.24 2.27
C GLY A 88 -24.49 -21.69 1.99
N HIS A 89 -24.09 -21.55 0.73
CA HIS A 89 -22.78 -21.00 0.36
C HIS A 89 -22.88 -19.57 -0.18
N GLN A 90 -21.93 -18.74 0.22
CA GLN A 90 -21.85 -17.35 -0.22
C GLN A 90 -21.08 -17.14 -1.54
N PHE A 91 -20.31 -18.14 -1.96
CA PHE A 91 -19.44 -18.11 -3.13
C PHE A 91 -19.61 -19.42 -3.88
N SER A 92 -19.50 -19.38 -5.20
CA SER A 92 -19.58 -20.57 -6.05
C SER A 92 -18.34 -21.46 -5.88
N ALA A 93 -18.47 -22.74 -6.23
CA ALA A 93 -17.35 -23.68 -6.16
C ALA A 93 -16.22 -23.30 -7.12
N GLU A 94 -16.56 -22.79 -8.30
CA GLU A 94 -15.62 -22.35 -9.33
C GLU A 94 -14.79 -21.16 -8.84
N LEU A 95 -15.43 -20.18 -8.19
CA LEU A 95 -14.73 -19.03 -7.62
C LEU A 95 -13.82 -19.45 -6.47
N ILE A 96 -14.27 -20.36 -5.60
CA ILE A 96 -13.44 -20.92 -4.53
C ILE A 96 -12.21 -21.64 -5.11
N SER A 97 -12.43 -22.49 -6.13
CA SER A 97 -11.37 -23.22 -6.83
C SER A 97 -10.34 -22.27 -7.46
N LEU A 98 -10.82 -21.25 -8.20
CA LEU A 98 -9.98 -20.21 -8.78
C LEU A 98 -9.15 -19.48 -7.72
N CYS A 99 -9.77 -19.11 -6.59
CA CYS A 99 -9.05 -18.45 -5.49
C CYS A 99 -7.96 -19.34 -4.90
N CYS A 100 -8.23 -20.64 -4.73
CA CYS A 100 -7.25 -21.61 -4.24
C CYS A 100 -6.07 -21.73 -5.21
N GLN A 101 -6.32 -21.85 -6.52
CA GLN A 101 -5.28 -21.91 -7.56
C GLN A 101 -4.45 -20.61 -7.60
N LEU A 102 -5.10 -19.45 -7.65
CA LEU A 102 -4.41 -18.16 -7.63
C LEU A 102 -3.54 -18.02 -6.37
N SER A 103 -4.02 -18.47 -5.21
CA SER A 103 -3.27 -18.33 -3.96
C SER A 103 -1.91 -19.05 -3.97
N GLN A 104 -1.78 -20.13 -4.75
CA GLN A 104 -0.52 -20.86 -4.92
C GLN A 104 0.50 -20.10 -5.78
N LEU A 105 0.04 -19.24 -6.68
CA LEU A 105 0.90 -18.47 -7.60
C LEU A 105 1.32 -17.11 -7.03
N ILE A 106 0.38 -16.39 -6.42
CA ILE A 106 0.56 -14.98 -6.03
C ILE A 106 0.43 -14.73 -4.52
N GLY A 107 0.13 -15.78 -3.74
CA GLY A 107 -0.12 -15.69 -2.31
C GLY A 107 -1.49 -15.08 -1.94
N PHE A 108 -1.97 -15.41 -0.74
CA PHE A 108 -3.33 -15.09 -0.29
C PHE A 108 -3.70 -13.60 -0.27
N ARG A 109 -2.72 -12.71 0.00
CA ARG A 109 -2.96 -11.27 0.10
C ARG A 109 -3.19 -10.62 -1.26
N ALA A 110 -2.63 -11.19 -2.32
CA ALA A 110 -2.74 -10.65 -3.67
C ALA A 110 -4.07 -11.07 -4.33
N VAL A 111 -4.62 -12.24 -3.99
CA VAL A 111 -5.86 -12.78 -4.60
C VAL A 111 -7.01 -11.77 -4.61
N PRO A 112 -7.41 -11.12 -3.49
CA PRO A 112 -8.52 -10.17 -3.54
C PRO A 112 -8.23 -8.92 -4.39
N LYS A 113 -6.95 -8.53 -4.53
CA LYS A 113 -6.54 -7.39 -5.35
C LYS A 113 -6.66 -7.74 -6.84
N VAL A 114 -6.17 -8.91 -7.24
CA VAL A 114 -6.27 -9.40 -8.62
C VAL A 114 -7.74 -9.57 -9.02
N LEU A 115 -8.58 -10.14 -8.15
CA LEU A 115 -10.01 -10.27 -8.44
C LEU A 115 -10.70 -8.91 -8.59
N ARG A 116 -10.29 -7.88 -7.83
CA ARG A 116 -10.75 -6.50 -8.06
C ARG A 116 -10.33 -5.99 -9.44
N CYS A 117 -9.06 -6.15 -9.81
CA CYS A 117 -8.58 -5.74 -11.12
C CYS A 117 -9.37 -6.41 -12.25
N ILE A 118 -9.62 -7.72 -12.17
CA ILE A 118 -10.42 -8.45 -13.16
C ILE A 118 -11.85 -7.93 -13.20
N ARG A 119 -12.49 -7.80 -12.03
CA ARG A 119 -13.86 -7.26 -11.91
C ARG A 119 -13.97 -5.89 -12.57
N ASP A 120 -13.03 -4.99 -12.29
CA ASP A 120 -13.06 -3.61 -12.76
C ASP A 120 -12.70 -3.53 -14.26
N ALA A 121 -11.73 -4.32 -14.74
CA ALA A 121 -11.32 -4.35 -16.14
C ALA A 121 -12.40 -4.91 -17.08
N PHE A 122 -13.14 -5.94 -16.64
CA PHE A 122 -14.15 -6.61 -17.45
C PHE A 122 -15.58 -6.20 -17.09
N GLY A 123 -15.77 -5.33 -16.10
CA GLY A 123 -17.11 -4.89 -15.66
C GLY A 123 -18.01 -6.02 -15.17
N ILE A 124 -17.42 -7.12 -14.67
CA ILE A 124 -18.17 -8.30 -14.22
C ILE A 124 -18.64 -8.05 -12.79
N ALA A 125 -19.88 -8.42 -12.46
CA ALA A 125 -20.35 -8.42 -11.08
C ALA A 125 -19.74 -9.61 -10.33
N LEU A 126 -18.55 -9.44 -9.71
CA LEU A 126 -17.88 -10.50 -8.95
C LEU A 126 -17.82 -10.17 -7.46
N LYS A 127 -18.33 -11.08 -6.61
CA LYS A 127 -18.19 -10.96 -5.14
C LYS A 127 -16.77 -11.33 -4.74
N ILE A 128 -16.03 -10.40 -4.16
CA ILE A 128 -14.61 -10.60 -3.83
C ILE A 128 -14.48 -11.21 -2.42
N PRO A 129 -13.86 -12.39 -2.27
CA PRO A 129 -13.59 -12.98 -0.97
C PRO A 129 -12.48 -12.25 -0.22
N SER A 130 -12.50 -12.34 1.11
CA SER A 130 -11.42 -11.84 1.95
C SER A 130 -10.20 -12.76 1.86
N ARG A 131 -9.01 -12.22 2.19
CA ARG A 131 -7.77 -13.01 2.29
C ARG A 131 -7.93 -14.20 3.23
N ASP A 132 -8.66 -14.02 4.34
CA ASP A 132 -8.85 -15.08 5.33
C ASP A 132 -9.83 -16.16 4.85
N ALA A 133 -10.84 -15.80 4.05
CA ALA A 133 -11.72 -16.77 3.41
C ALA A 133 -10.92 -17.69 2.47
N VAL A 134 -10.09 -17.10 1.60
CA VAL A 134 -9.23 -17.87 0.68
C VAL A 134 -8.26 -18.78 1.45
N ARG A 135 -7.61 -18.26 2.50
CA ARG A 135 -6.73 -19.06 3.36
C ARG A 135 -7.47 -20.25 3.98
N ASN A 136 -8.67 -20.03 4.51
CA ASN A 136 -9.46 -21.09 5.14
C ASN A 136 -9.89 -22.17 4.13
N TRP A 137 -10.24 -21.80 2.90
CA TRP A 137 -10.53 -22.77 1.84
C TRP A 137 -9.31 -23.60 1.48
N SER A 138 -8.12 -22.99 1.34
CA SER A 138 -6.88 -23.73 1.09
C SER A 138 -6.52 -24.67 2.24
N CYS A 139 -6.74 -24.28 3.49
CA CYS A 139 -6.54 -25.18 4.64
C CYS A 139 -7.51 -26.38 4.60
N ARG A 140 -8.79 -26.16 4.28
CA ARG A 140 -9.78 -27.24 4.13
C ARG A 140 -9.40 -28.20 3.00
N ASN A 141 -8.94 -27.68 1.87
CA ASN A 141 -8.40 -28.50 0.78
C ASN A 141 -7.20 -29.33 1.26
N GLY A 142 -6.28 -28.74 2.02
CA GLY A 142 -5.16 -29.46 2.61
C GLY A 142 -5.60 -30.64 3.50
N VAL A 143 -6.60 -30.43 4.37
CA VAL A 143 -7.18 -31.51 5.18
C VAL A 143 -7.80 -32.60 4.32
N ALA A 144 -8.57 -32.22 3.29
CA ALA A 144 -9.19 -33.19 2.38
C ALA A 144 -8.15 -34.05 1.65
N ILE A 145 -7.04 -33.46 1.21
CA ILE A 145 -5.92 -34.19 0.58
C ILE A 145 -5.31 -35.18 1.57
N LEU A 146 -5.06 -34.76 2.82
CA LEU A 146 -4.48 -35.64 3.84
C LEU A 146 -5.41 -36.81 4.20
N GLN A 147 -6.73 -36.61 4.14
CA GLN A 147 -7.72 -37.66 4.37
C GLN A 147 -7.77 -38.71 3.26
N GLN A 148 -7.24 -38.42 2.07
CA GLN A 148 -7.17 -39.36 0.94
C GLN A 148 -5.89 -40.20 0.92
N SER A 149 -5.14 -40.25 2.01
CA SER A 149 -3.90 -41.02 2.10
C SER A 149 -4.15 -42.52 1.85
N GLN A 150 -3.28 -43.11 1.04
CA GLN A 150 -3.35 -44.52 0.70
C GLN A 150 -2.88 -45.38 1.87
N LYS A 151 -3.61 -46.45 2.18
CA LYS A 151 -3.17 -47.45 3.16
C LYS A 151 -2.21 -48.44 2.53
N ALA A 152 -1.09 -48.69 3.20
CA ALA A 152 -0.08 -49.62 2.77
C ALA A 152 0.94 -49.92 3.86
N ASP A 153 1.68 -51.01 3.65
CA ASP A 153 2.65 -51.55 4.59
C ASP A 153 4.11 -51.42 4.11
N ASP A 154 4.34 -51.03 2.85
CA ASP A 154 5.65 -50.91 2.20
C ASP A 154 6.14 -49.45 2.12
N TRP A 155 5.80 -48.64 3.12
CA TRP A 155 6.22 -47.24 3.16
C TRP A 155 7.67 -47.09 3.60
N ILE A 156 8.44 -46.35 2.81
CA ILE A 156 9.69 -45.74 3.22
C ILE A 156 9.38 -44.30 3.61
N TRP A 157 9.62 -43.98 4.88
CA TRP A 157 9.33 -42.68 5.45
C TRP A 157 10.55 -41.77 5.42
N MET A 158 10.41 -40.59 4.82
CA MET A 158 11.36 -39.49 4.92
C MET A 158 10.76 -38.42 5.82
N ILE A 159 11.48 -38.07 6.88
CA ILE A 159 11.02 -37.10 7.87
C ILE A 159 12.02 -35.95 7.87
N ASP A 160 11.55 -34.77 7.51
CA ASP A 160 12.34 -33.53 7.56
C ASP A 160 11.70 -32.54 8.53
N HIS A 161 12.55 -31.86 9.30
CA HIS A 161 12.15 -30.79 10.19
C HIS A 161 12.67 -29.47 9.62
N SER A 162 11.77 -28.70 8.99
CA SER A 162 12.11 -27.41 8.40
C SER A 162 12.08 -26.29 9.45
N VAL A 163 13.10 -25.41 9.40
CA VAL A 163 13.33 -24.36 10.40
C VAL A 163 12.28 -23.24 10.32
N GLN A 164 11.51 -23.17 11.41
CA GLN A 164 10.83 -22.05 12.06
C GLN A 164 10.22 -20.91 11.22
N LEU A 165 8.89 -20.95 11.08
CA LEU A 165 8.05 -19.77 10.80
C LEU A 165 7.54 -19.19 12.13
N GLY A 166 8.27 -18.23 12.69
CA GLY A 166 7.87 -17.56 13.93
C GLY A 166 7.99 -18.47 15.16
N LYS A 167 6.87 -18.85 15.80
CA LYS A 167 6.86 -19.78 16.95
C LYS A 167 6.53 -21.23 16.57
N MET A 168 6.30 -21.50 15.29
CA MET A 168 5.86 -22.81 14.82
C MET A 168 6.96 -23.52 14.04
N PHE A 169 7.07 -24.82 14.29
CA PHE A 169 7.91 -25.74 13.56
C PHE A 169 7.05 -26.49 12.53
N VAL A 170 7.61 -26.76 11.35
CA VAL A 170 6.95 -27.54 10.31
C VAL A 170 7.68 -28.87 10.20
N LEU A 171 6.98 -29.95 10.54
CA LEU A 171 7.43 -31.31 10.31
C LEU A 171 6.83 -31.80 8.99
N VAL A 172 7.68 -32.15 8.03
CA VAL A 172 7.26 -32.76 6.77
C VAL A 172 7.53 -34.26 6.87
N VAL A 173 6.47 -35.05 6.69
CA VAL A 173 6.54 -36.51 6.62
C VAL A 173 6.13 -36.92 5.21
N LEU A 174 7.09 -37.43 4.44
CA LEU A 174 6.89 -37.94 3.08
C LEU A 174 6.96 -39.47 3.10
N GLY A 175 5.95 -40.13 2.55
CA GLY A 175 5.95 -41.58 2.33
C GLY A 175 6.20 -41.90 0.86
N ILE A 176 7.18 -42.77 0.59
CA ILE A 176 7.46 -43.33 -0.74
C ILE A 176 7.20 -44.84 -0.68
N ARG A 177 6.54 -45.39 -1.70
CA ARG A 177 6.30 -46.84 -1.80
C ARG A 177 7.60 -47.55 -2.15
N GLN A 178 8.00 -48.55 -1.36
CA GLN A 178 9.14 -49.41 -1.67
C GLN A 178 8.97 -50.07 -3.04
N SER A 179 7.75 -50.49 -3.38
CA SER A 179 7.40 -51.08 -4.68
C SER A 179 7.58 -50.13 -5.89
N GLN A 180 7.75 -48.83 -5.67
CA GLN A 180 7.94 -47.83 -6.73
C GLN A 180 9.40 -47.37 -6.88
N LEU A 181 10.32 -47.92 -6.06
CA LEU A 181 11.74 -47.65 -6.21
C LEU A 181 12.34 -48.53 -7.33
N PRO A 182 13.22 -47.95 -8.18
CA PRO A 182 13.88 -48.67 -9.26
C PRO A 182 14.88 -49.72 -8.79
#